data_AF-A0A6V7Q8I4-F1
#
_entry.id   AF-A0A6V7Q8I4-F1
#
_cell.length_a   1.000
_cell.length_b   1.000
_cell.length_c   1.000
_cell.angle_alpha   90.00
_cell.angle_beta   90.00
_cell.angle_gamma   90.00
#
_symmetry.space_group_name_H-M   'P 1'
#
loop_
_entity.id
_entity.type
_entity.pdbx_description
1 polymer ?
#
loop_
_entity_poly.entity_id
_entity_poly.type
_entity_poly.pdbx_seq_one_letter_code
_entity_poly.pdbx_strand_id
1 'polypeptide(L)'
;MVGSQAIVAFFHSNGSMIAYPTQLDSYAPSMAPEDLSFPVSDVAAEYVKNEMIIYATLKLPGGSTKFNHVWQEGSSVANDVPQAHSTSGDNIESLGTIDFQ
;
A
#
# COMPACT_ATOMS: atom_id res chain seq x y z
N MET A 1 7.15 2.29 8.19
CA MET A 1 6.19 2.38 9.32
C MET A 1 5.93 0.99 9.84
N VAL A 2 6.73 0.58 10.84
CA VAL A 2 6.69 -0.79 11.37
C VAL A 2 5.33 -1.04 12.04
N GLY A 3 4.73 -2.19 11.78
CA GLY A 3 3.41 -2.58 12.29
C GLY A 3 2.23 -2.12 11.45
N SER A 4 2.48 -1.46 10.31
CA SER A 4 1.42 -1.11 9.34
C SER A 4 1.13 -2.27 8.38
N GLN A 5 -0.07 -2.22 7.81
CA GLN A 5 -0.56 -3.13 6.79
C GLN A 5 -0.85 -2.34 5.53
N ALA A 6 -0.39 -2.80 4.38
CA ALA A 6 -0.39 -2.00 3.16
C ALA A 6 -0.96 -2.77 1.97
N ILE A 7 -1.57 -2.03 1.05
CA ILE A 7 -1.77 -2.46 -0.32
C ILE A 7 -0.75 -1.68 -1.14
N VAL A 8 0.11 -2.40 -1.87
CA VAL A 8 1.15 -1.80 -2.69
C VAL A 8 0.82 -1.99 -4.16
N ALA A 9 1.17 -1.03 -5.00
CA ALA A 9 1.10 -1.16 -6.44
C ALA A 9 2.40 -0.66 -7.10
N PHE A 10 2.76 -1.29 -8.22
CA PHE A 10 3.92 -0.89 -9.03
C PHE A 10 3.90 -1.55 -10.41
N PHE A 11 4.77 -1.08 -11.30
CA PHE A 11 5.04 -1.75 -12.56
C PHE A 11 5.95 -2.95 -12.34
N HIS A 12 5.42 -4.14 -12.66
CA HIS A 12 6.22 -5.35 -12.73
C HIS A 12 7.21 -5.27 -13.90
N SER A 13 8.26 -6.07 -13.87
CA SER A 13 9.34 -6.13 -14.86
C SER A 13 8.84 -6.45 -16.27
N ASN A 14 7.68 -7.09 -16.38
CA ASN A 14 6.99 -7.38 -17.64
C ASN A 14 6.12 -6.20 -18.17
N GLY A 15 6.12 -5.05 -17.48
CA GLY A 15 5.37 -3.85 -17.86
C GLY A 15 3.90 -3.83 -17.41
N SER A 16 3.40 -4.90 -16.79
CA SER A 16 2.05 -4.93 -16.21
C SER A 16 2.00 -4.15 -14.89
N MET A 17 0.84 -3.55 -14.60
CA MET A 17 0.55 -3.01 -13.27
C MET A 17 0.11 -4.14 -12.36
N ILE A 18 0.68 -4.22 -11.17
CA ILE A 18 0.29 -5.18 -10.13
C ILE A 18 -0.09 -4.44 -8.86
N ALA A 19 -1.05 -4.99 -8.11
CA ALA A 19 -1.34 -4.58 -6.74
C ALA A 19 -1.62 -5.80 -5.85
N TYR A 20 -1.15 -5.75 -4.60
CA TYR A 20 -1.39 -6.80 -3.61
C TYR A 20 -1.26 -6.29 -2.18
N PRO A 21 -1.90 -6.95 -1.20
CA PRO A 21 -1.69 -6.68 0.22
C PRO A 21 -0.34 -7.24 0.71
N THR A 22 0.27 -6.58 1.70
CA THR A 22 1.51 -7.02 2.37
C THR A 22 1.57 -6.49 3.81
N GLN A 23 2.40 -7.13 4.64
CA GLN A 23 2.71 -6.70 6.00
C GLN A 23 4.02 -5.89 6.05
N LEU A 24 4.07 -4.84 6.87
CA LEU A 24 5.29 -4.06 7.13
C LEU A 24 5.79 -4.30 8.55
N ASP A 25 6.43 -5.45 8.77
CA ASP A 25 6.90 -5.93 10.08
C ASP A 25 8.25 -5.32 10.53
N SER A 26 8.94 -4.62 9.65
CA SER A 26 10.27 -4.04 9.87
C SER A 26 10.54 -2.86 8.92
N TYR A 27 11.76 -2.29 8.98
CA TYR A 27 12.20 -1.26 8.03
C TYR A 27 12.70 -1.84 6.70
N ALA A 28 12.84 -3.16 6.61
CA ALA A 28 13.20 -3.88 5.39
C ALA A 28 12.35 -5.17 5.30
N PRO A 29 11.01 -5.03 5.20
CA PRO A 29 10.12 -6.18 5.09
C PRO A 29 10.35 -6.92 3.77
N SER A 30 9.87 -8.16 3.67
CA SER A 30 9.99 -8.95 2.43
C SER A 30 9.27 -8.33 1.23
N MET A 31 8.24 -7.50 1.50
CA MET A 31 7.28 -6.99 0.52
C MET A 31 6.60 -8.10 -0.30
N ALA A 32 6.59 -9.35 0.21
CA ALA A 32 5.89 -10.44 -0.42
C ALA A 32 4.36 -10.28 -0.23
N PRO A 33 3.53 -10.72 -1.18
CA PRO A 33 2.09 -10.73 -1.00
C PRO A 33 1.69 -11.51 0.26
N GLU A 34 0.91 -10.87 1.13
CA GLU A 34 0.40 -11.45 2.38
C GLU A 34 -0.95 -10.83 2.74
N ASP A 35 -1.85 -11.65 3.28
CA ASP A 35 -3.18 -11.18 3.70
C ASP A 35 -3.09 -10.14 4.81
N LEU A 36 -4.03 -9.19 4.80
CA LEU A 36 -4.22 -8.27 5.91
C LEU A 36 -5.02 -8.95 7.04
N SER A 37 -4.95 -8.38 8.25
CA SER A 37 -5.69 -8.84 9.44
C SER A 37 -7.20 -8.69 9.31
N PHE A 38 -7.67 -8.10 8.21
CA PHE A 38 -9.06 -7.97 7.83
C PHE A 38 -9.23 -8.27 6.34
N PRO A 39 -10.41 -8.77 5.92
CA PRO A 39 -10.62 -9.12 4.52
C PRO A 39 -10.49 -7.94 3.56
N VAL A 40 -9.76 -8.19 2.47
CA VAL A 40 -9.62 -7.30 1.32
C VAL A 40 -9.98 -8.07 0.06
N SER A 41 -10.79 -7.48 -0.82
CA SER A 41 -11.14 -8.04 -2.12
C SER A 41 -11.00 -7.01 -3.23
N ASP A 42 -11.16 -7.46 -4.47
CA ASP A 42 -11.19 -6.60 -5.67
C ASP A 42 -9.97 -5.68 -5.80
N VAL A 43 -8.81 -6.18 -5.37
CA VAL A 43 -7.54 -5.45 -5.46
C VAL A 43 -7.14 -5.32 -6.93
N ALA A 44 -7.03 -4.09 -7.39
CA ALA A 44 -6.57 -3.76 -8.73
C ALA A 44 -5.77 -2.46 -8.70
N ALA A 45 -4.97 -2.24 -9.74
CA ALA A 45 -4.33 -0.95 -9.94
C ALA A 45 -4.24 -0.61 -11.43
N GLU A 46 -4.21 0.67 -11.72
CA GLU A 46 -3.96 1.19 -13.06
C GLU A 46 -2.98 2.36 -13.02
N TYR A 47 -2.39 2.65 -14.18
CA TYR A 47 -1.61 3.85 -14.40
C TYR A 47 -2.23 4.67 -15.52
N VAL A 48 -2.73 5.85 -15.19
CA VAL A 48 -3.42 6.72 -16.13
C VAL A 48 -3.07 8.16 -15.82
N LYS A 49 -2.85 9.00 -16.85
CA LYS A 49 -2.50 10.42 -16.70
C LYS A 49 -1.33 10.68 -15.73
N ASN A 50 -0.34 9.79 -15.75
CA ASN A 50 0.85 9.89 -14.91
C ASN A 50 0.61 9.65 -13.40
N GLU A 51 -0.53 9.06 -13.04
CA GLU A 51 -0.91 8.71 -11.67
C GLU A 51 -1.11 7.20 -11.55
N MET A 52 -0.70 6.65 -10.40
CA MET A 52 -1.00 5.28 -10.02
C MET A 52 -2.23 5.25 -9.12
N ILE A 53 -3.23 4.48 -9.51
CA ILE A 53 -4.50 4.37 -8.77
C ILE A 53 -4.62 2.94 -8.26
N ILE A 54 -4.94 2.81 -6.98
CA ILE A 54 -5.20 1.52 -6.32
C ILE A 54 -6.69 1.44 -6.01
N TYR A 55 -7.31 0.33 -6.39
CA TYR A 55 -8.68 -0.02 -6.07
C TYR A 55 -8.66 -1.22 -5.11
N ALA A 56 -9.49 -1.18 -4.07
CA ALA A 56 -9.69 -2.29 -3.16
C ALA A 56 -11.01 -2.15 -2.40
N THR A 57 -11.64 -3.28 -2.10
CA THR A 57 -12.80 -3.37 -1.21
C THR A 57 -12.32 -3.86 0.16
N LEU A 58 -12.57 -3.08 1.21
CA LEU A 58 -12.14 -3.41 2.58
C LEU A 58 -13.33 -3.79 3.45
N LYS A 59 -13.24 -4.91 4.16
CA LYS A 59 -14.15 -5.16 5.30
C LYS A 59 -13.59 -4.47 6.53
N LEU A 60 -14.27 -3.40 6.97
CA LEU A 60 -13.83 -2.57 8.09
C LEU A 60 -13.69 -3.41 9.39
N PRO A 61 -12.50 -3.49 10.01
CA PRO A 61 -12.31 -4.25 11.23
C PRO A 61 -12.85 -3.54 12.46
N GLY A 62 -13.16 -4.32 13.51
CA GLY A 62 -13.42 -3.80 14.86
C GLY A 62 -14.71 -2.99 15.02
N GLY A 63 -15.62 -3.01 14.05
CA GLY A 63 -16.88 -2.26 14.11
C GLY A 63 -16.70 -0.73 14.08
N SER A 64 -15.50 -0.25 13.76
CA SER A 64 -15.20 1.17 13.57
C SER A 64 -15.49 1.58 12.13
N THR A 65 -15.85 2.85 11.93
CA THR A 65 -15.86 3.49 10.60
C THR A 65 -14.65 4.40 10.40
N LYS A 66 -13.90 4.68 11.48
CA LYS A 66 -12.73 5.56 11.48
C LYS A 66 -11.45 4.76 11.50
N PHE A 67 -10.56 5.05 10.54
CA PHE A 67 -9.26 4.38 10.41
C PHE A 67 -8.18 5.39 10.08
N ASN A 68 -7.01 5.20 10.68
CA ASN A 68 -5.83 5.93 10.28
C ASN A 68 -5.26 5.29 9.03
N HIS A 69 -4.81 6.12 8.09
CA HIS A 69 -4.13 5.69 6.90
C HIS A 69 -2.87 6.53 6.70
N VAL A 70 -1.98 5.98 5.91
CA VAL A 70 -0.71 6.59 5.50
C VAL A 70 -0.57 6.34 4.02
N TRP A 71 0.05 7.27 3.30
CA TRP A 71 0.34 7.10 1.88
C TRP A 71 1.83 7.30 1.65
N GLN A 72 2.45 6.36 0.94
CA GLN A 72 3.89 6.38 0.69
C GLN A 72 4.13 6.20 -0.80
N GLU A 73 5.18 6.85 -1.30
CA GLU A 73 5.68 6.62 -2.64
C GLU A 73 7.18 6.36 -2.61
N GLY A 74 7.63 5.52 -3.55
CA GLY A 74 9.03 5.20 -3.74
C GLY A 74 9.40 5.33 -5.21
N SER A 75 10.67 5.60 -5.48
CA SER A 75 11.18 5.85 -6.83
C SER A 75 11.69 4.59 -7.54
N SER A 76 11.72 3.43 -6.88
CA SER A 76 12.37 2.24 -7.43
C SER A 76 11.78 0.92 -6.98
N VAL A 77 11.75 -0.02 -7.92
CA VAL A 77 11.46 -1.44 -7.75
C VAL A 77 12.65 -2.21 -8.31
N ALA A 78 13.13 -3.22 -7.58
CA ALA A 78 14.21 -4.09 -8.04
C ALA A 78 13.76 -5.55 -7.96
N ASN A 79 13.91 -6.29 -9.05
CA ASN A 79 13.48 -7.69 -9.15
C ASN A 79 12.02 -7.91 -8.70
N ASP A 80 11.11 -7.01 -9.12
CA ASP A 80 9.70 -7.02 -8.75
C ASP A 80 9.40 -6.88 -7.25
N VAL A 81 10.35 -6.30 -6.51
CA VAL A 81 10.21 -5.95 -5.10
C VAL A 81 10.35 -4.43 -4.93
N PRO A 82 9.34 -3.74 -4.39
CA PRO A 82 9.45 -2.32 -4.03
C PRO A 82 10.63 -2.10 -3.08
N GLN A 83 11.43 -1.07 -3.36
CA GLN A 83 12.60 -0.75 -2.53
C GLN A 83 12.27 0.28 -1.45
N ALA A 84 13.18 0.44 -0.50
CA ALA A 84 13.08 1.49 0.49
C ALA A 84 12.91 2.87 -0.17
N HIS A 85 11.98 3.66 0.36
CA HIS A 85 11.72 5.03 -0.07
C HIS A 85 12.23 6.03 0.97
N SER A 86 12.09 7.33 0.68
CA SER A 86 12.48 8.38 1.62
C SER A 86 11.69 8.28 2.93
N THR A 87 12.39 8.35 4.07
CA THR A 87 11.79 8.40 5.40
C THR A 87 11.82 9.81 5.98
N SER A 88 11.60 10.81 5.12
CA SER A 88 11.56 12.24 5.46
C SER A 88 10.61 12.99 4.51
N GLY A 89 10.32 14.25 4.86
CA GLY A 89 9.43 15.12 4.07
C GLY A 89 8.01 14.57 3.94
N ASP A 90 7.42 14.71 2.76
CA ASP A 90 6.03 14.35 2.49
C ASP A 90 5.72 12.89 2.85
N ASN A 91 6.68 11.96 2.73
CA ASN A 91 6.46 10.57 3.13
C ASN A 91 6.15 10.42 4.63
N ILE A 92 6.79 11.20 5.53
CA ILE A 92 6.48 11.11 6.97
C ILE A 92 5.29 11.99 7.37
N GLU A 93 4.86 12.91 6.50
CA GLU A 93 3.72 13.81 6.73
C GLU A 93 2.42 13.29 6.11
N SER A 94 2.50 12.34 5.18
CA SER A 94 1.37 11.78 4.46
C SER A 94 0.63 10.73 5.30
N LEU A 95 -0.11 11.24 6.28
CA LEU A 95 -0.95 10.50 7.21
C LEU A 95 -2.30 11.19 7.36
N GLY A 96 -3.33 10.41 7.67
CA GLY A 96 -4.68 10.94 7.85
C GLY A 96 -5.60 9.97 8.56
N THR A 97 -6.83 10.43 8.80
CA THR A 97 -7.94 9.59 9.28
C THR A 97 -9.06 9.66 8.27
N ILE A 98 -9.53 8.50 7.83
CA ILE A 98 -10.73 8.37 6.99
C ILE A 98 -11.89 7.90 7.86
N ASP A 99 -13.07 8.46 7.64
CA ASP A 99 -14.35 8.01 8.23
C ASP A 99 -15.27 7.53 7.11
N PHE A 100 -15.73 6.29 7.18
CA PHE A 100 -16.59 5.65 6.18
C PHE A 100 -18.10 5.79 6.49
N GLN A 101 -18.51 6.87 7.17
CA GLN A 101 -19.91 7.22 7.42
C GLN A 101 -20.46 8.23 6.42
#